data_AF-A0A0A9WB34-F1
#
_entry.id   AF-A0A0A9WB34-F1
#
_cell.length_a   1.000
_cell.length_b   1.000
_cell.length_c   1.000
_cell.angle_alpha   90.00
_cell.angle_beta   90.00
_cell.angle_gamma   90.00
#
_symmetry.space_group_name_H-M   'P 1'
#
loop_
_entity.id
_entity.type
_entity.pdbx_description
1 polymer ?
#
loop_
_entity_poly.entity_id
_entity_poly.type
_entity_poly.pdbx_seq_one_letter_code
_entity_poly.pdbx_strand_id
1 'polypeptide(L)'
;MVKPEVMTTVSRLRNELVMHGISVRVDDSGVTIGKKYARVDELGIPFAITCDFVNDGKVTLRERDSASQVRISIDEVVQLVSQLCRSVSPRIWSEVQAMYPMQQQLQ
;
A
#
# COMPACT_ATOMS: atom_id res chain seq x y z
N MET A 1 10.13 5.97 -17.05
CA MET A 1 10.15 7.19 -16.21
C MET A 1 8.83 7.25 -15.46
N VAL A 2 8.84 7.33 -14.13
CA VAL A 2 7.60 7.42 -13.34
C VAL A 2 6.97 8.79 -13.58
N LYS A 3 5.65 8.84 -13.74
CA LYS A 3 4.97 10.10 -14.03
C LYS A 3 5.02 11.05 -12.81
N PRO A 4 5.18 12.38 -13.01
CA PRO A 4 5.24 13.34 -11.90
C PRO A 4 4.03 13.28 -10.97
N GLU A 5 2.83 13.12 -11.54
CA GLU A 5 1.56 12.94 -10.81
C GLU A 5 1.59 11.78 -9.80
N VAL A 6 2.20 10.65 -10.18
CA VAL A 6 2.35 9.48 -9.30
C VAL A 6 3.31 9.79 -8.16
N MET A 7 4.42 10.47 -8.45
CA MET A 7 5.42 10.81 -7.43
C MET A 7 4.91 11.82 -6.42
N THR A 8 4.04 12.75 -6.83
CA THR A 8 3.34 13.65 -5.91
C THR A 8 2.45 12.88 -4.94
N THR A 9 1.65 11.93 -5.44
CA THR A 9 0.81 11.07 -4.60
C THR A 9 1.63 10.20 -3.65
N VAL A 10 2.71 9.57 -4.13
CA VAL A 10 3.62 8.77 -3.30
C VAL A 10 4.23 9.63 -2.18
N SER A 11 4.68 10.85 -2.51
CA SER A 11 5.28 11.77 -1.53
C SER A 11 4.26 12.21 -0.48
N ARG A 12 3.02 12.48 -0.90
CA ARG A 12 1.90 12.80 0.00
C ARG A 12 1.64 11.67 0.98
N LEU A 13 1.39 10.46 0.48
CA LEU A 13 1.09 9.28 1.30
C LEU A 13 2.24 8.95 2.25
N ARG A 14 3.50 9.05 1.79
CA ARG A 14 4.68 8.85 2.63
C ARG A 14 4.68 9.81 3.82
N ASN A 15 4.48 11.10 3.57
CA ASN A 15 4.51 12.11 4.62
C ASN A 15 3.37 11.90 5.62
N GLU A 16 2.16 11.58 5.16
CA GLU A 16 1.02 11.29 6.03
C GLU A 16 1.29 10.06 6.91
N LEU A 17 1.75 8.95 6.34
CA LEU A 17 2.12 7.75 7.12
C LEU A 17 3.20 8.03 8.16
N VAL A 18 4.23 8.80 7.80
CA VAL A 18 5.29 9.20 8.73
C VAL A 18 4.75 10.07 9.88
N MET A 19 3.81 10.98 9.61
CA MET A 19 3.13 11.75 10.66
C MET A 19 2.31 10.87 11.61
N HIS A 20 1.82 9.72 11.14
CA HIS A 20 1.18 8.69 11.96
C HIS A 20 2.17 7.76 12.69
N GLY A 21 3.48 8.03 12.64
CA GLY A 21 4.51 7.24 13.31
C GLY A 21 4.85 5.93 12.58
N ILE A 22 4.48 5.81 11.31
CA ILE A 22 4.67 4.59 10.51
C ILE A 22 5.92 4.76 9.65
N SER A 23 6.86 3.81 9.75
CA SER A 23 8.06 3.79 8.91
C SER A 23 7.69 3.41 7.48
N VAL A 24 8.21 4.15 6.49
CA VAL A 24 7.90 3.95 5.07
C VAL A 24 9.17 3.81 4.25
N ARG A 25 9.19 2.78 3.38
CA ARG A 25 10.18 2.60 2.34
C ARG A 25 9.52 2.82 0.97
N VAL A 26 10.09 3.70 0.16
CA VAL A 26 9.64 3.93 -1.22
C VAL A 26 10.53 3.15 -2.19
N ASP A 27 9.94 2.38 -3.11
CA ASP A 27 10.63 1.76 -4.25
C ASP A 27 10.04 2.32 -5.56
N ASP A 28 10.70 3.36 -6.08
CA ASP A 28 10.39 4.00 -7.36
C ASP A 28 11.22 3.43 -8.53
N SER A 29 11.94 2.32 -8.31
CA SER A 29 12.79 1.72 -9.34
C SER A 29 11.99 1.26 -10.56
N GLY A 30 12.63 1.23 -11.73
CA GLY A 30 11.99 0.84 -13.00
C GLY A 30 11.75 -0.66 -13.17
N VAL A 31 11.86 -1.48 -12.12
CA VAL A 31 11.63 -2.93 -12.20
C VAL A 31 10.14 -3.27 -12.14
N THR A 32 9.79 -4.51 -12.52
CA THR A 32 8.41 -5.00 -12.48
C THR A 32 7.83 -4.95 -11.06
N ILE A 33 6.52 -4.78 -10.93
CA ILE A 33 5.85 -4.70 -9.62
C ILE A 33 6.08 -5.96 -8.79
N GLY A 34 6.08 -7.15 -9.41
CA GLY A 34 6.39 -8.40 -8.74
C GLY A 34 7.81 -8.44 -8.13
N LYS A 35 8.81 -7.85 -8.81
CA LYS A 35 10.17 -7.71 -8.25
C LYS A 35 10.22 -6.74 -7.07
N LYS A 36 9.39 -5.69 -7.09
CA LYS A 36 9.25 -4.77 -5.94
C LYS A 36 8.62 -5.48 -4.75
N TYR A 37 7.55 -6.24 -4.98
CA TYR A 37 6.91 -7.06 -3.94
C TYR A 37 7.90 -8.07 -3.34
N ALA A 38 8.64 -8.81 -4.16
CA ALA A 38 9.65 -9.75 -3.65
C ALA A 38 10.68 -9.08 -2.72
N ARG A 39 11.16 -7.88 -3.06
CA ARG A 39 12.10 -7.13 -2.20
C ARG A 39 11.50 -6.69 -0.88
N VAL A 40 10.26 -6.18 -0.89
CA VAL A 40 9.62 -5.72 0.35
C VAL A 40 9.19 -6.90 1.23
N ASP A 41 8.81 -8.01 0.62
CA ASP A 41 8.49 -9.27 1.30
C ASP A 41 9.74 -9.84 1.99
N GLU A 42 10.90 -9.83 1.30
CA GLU A 42 12.20 -10.23 1.87
C GLU A 42 12.63 -9.35 3.05
N LEU A 43 12.28 -8.06 3.02
CA LEU A 43 12.52 -7.12 4.12
C LEU A 43 11.49 -7.25 5.27
N GLY A 44 10.51 -8.13 5.14
CA GLY A 44 9.49 -8.35 6.14
C GLY A 44 8.49 -7.19 6.29
N ILE A 45 8.35 -6.31 5.28
CA ILE A 45 7.38 -5.21 5.31
C ILE A 45 5.97 -5.79 5.16
N PRO A 46 5.06 -5.58 6.13
CA PRO A 46 3.77 -6.30 6.16
C PRO A 46 2.77 -5.83 5.10
N PHE A 47 2.84 -4.56 4.70
CA PHE A 47 1.89 -3.93 3.78
C PHE A 47 2.59 -3.12 2.71
N ALA A 48 2.11 -3.21 1.47
CA ALA A 48 2.60 -2.42 0.34
C ALA A 48 1.46 -1.61 -0.29
N ILE A 49 1.70 -0.32 -0.51
CA ILE A 49 0.77 0.57 -1.23
C ILE A 49 1.32 0.80 -2.64
N THR A 50 0.53 0.47 -3.65
CA THR A 50 0.88 0.66 -5.06
C THR A 50 0.03 1.77 -5.67
N CYS A 51 0.71 2.78 -6.24
CA CYS A 51 0.12 3.91 -6.94
C CYS A 51 0.22 3.69 -8.45
N ASP A 52 -0.69 2.90 -9.01
CA ASP A 52 -0.73 2.47 -10.41
C ASP A 52 -1.73 3.29 -11.27
N PHE A 53 -2.93 3.54 -10.75
CA PHE A 53 -4.04 4.19 -11.47
C PHE A 53 -4.43 5.55 -10.86
N VAL A 54 -3.50 6.49 -10.69
CA VAL A 54 -3.75 7.79 -10.01
C VAL A 54 -4.99 8.58 -10.48
N ASN A 55 -5.47 8.37 -11.71
CA ASN A 55 -6.66 9.03 -12.24
C ASN A 55 -7.99 8.54 -11.64
N ASP A 56 -8.01 7.38 -10.98
CA ASP A 56 -9.24 6.81 -10.41
C ASP A 56 -9.42 7.11 -8.91
N GLY A 57 -8.51 7.90 -8.32
CA GLY A 57 -8.56 8.28 -6.92
C GLY A 57 -8.31 7.13 -5.93
N LYS A 58 -7.83 5.98 -6.40
CA LYS A 58 -7.61 4.78 -5.59
C LYS A 58 -6.19 4.26 -5.71
N VAL A 59 -5.79 3.52 -4.68
CA VAL A 59 -4.53 2.79 -4.60
C VAL A 59 -4.79 1.32 -4.30
N THR A 60 -3.80 0.50 -4.59
CA THR A 60 -3.82 -0.92 -4.27
C THR A 60 -3.06 -1.13 -2.96
N LEU A 61 -3.72 -1.68 -1.93
CA LEU A 61 -3.07 -2.14 -0.70
C LEU A 61 -2.90 -3.65 -0.77
N ARG A 62 -1.68 -4.14 -0.60
CA ARG A 62 -1.33 -5.56 -0.56
C ARG A 62 -0.82 -5.95 0.82
N GLU A 63 -1.27 -7.09 1.32
CA GLU A 63 -0.70 -7.76 2.50
C GLU A 63 0.30 -8.83 2.08
N ARG A 64 1.42 -8.89 2.78
CA ARG A 64 2.54 -9.81 2.50
C ARG A 64 2.14 -11.28 2.62
N ASP A 65 1.55 -11.67 3.75
CA ASP A 65 1.43 -13.07 4.13
C ASP A 65 0.45 -13.85 3.25
N SER A 66 -0.71 -13.26 2.93
CA SER A 66 -1.67 -13.83 1.98
C SER A 66 -1.36 -13.50 0.52
N ALA A 67 -0.43 -12.57 0.28
CA ALA A 67 -0.18 -11.93 -1.02
C ALA A 67 -1.43 -11.30 -1.68
N SER A 68 -2.54 -11.15 -0.94
CA SER A 68 -3.79 -10.62 -1.45
C SER A 68 -3.82 -9.09 -1.42
N GLN A 69 -4.70 -8.52 -2.23
CA GLN A 69 -4.73 -7.09 -2.50
C GLN A 69 -6.16 -6.55 -2.65
N VAL A 70 -6.36 -5.31 -2.21
CA VAL A 70 -7.65 -4.59 -2.27
C VAL A 70 -7.47 -3.19 -2.87
N ARG A 71 -8.52 -2.65 -3.53
CA ARG A 71 -8.56 -1.25 -3.98
C ARG A 71 -9.19 -0.37 -2.92
N ILE A 72 -8.48 0.67 -2.48
CA ILE A 72 -8.93 1.62 -1.45
C ILE A 72 -8.76 3.05 -1.95
N SER A 73 -9.62 3.97 -1.52
CA SER A 73 -9.44 5.40 -1.80
C SER A 73 -8.11 5.91 -1.24
N ILE A 74 -7.45 6.81 -1.97
CA ILE A 74 -6.21 7.44 -1.49
C ILE A 74 -6.43 8.15 -0.15
N ASP A 75 -7.64 8.67 0.10
CA ASP A 75 -7.95 9.41 1.32
C ASP A 75 -8.22 8.48 2.54
N GLU A 76 -8.42 7.19 2.31
CA GLU A 76 -8.68 6.20 3.36
C GLU A 76 -7.45 5.35 3.70
N VAL A 77 -6.55 5.14 2.73
CA VAL A 77 -5.47 4.15 2.84
C VAL A 77 -4.53 4.41 4.02
N VAL A 78 -4.22 5.69 4.31
CA VAL A 78 -3.33 6.07 5.42
C VAL A 78 -3.93 5.67 6.75
N GLN A 79 -5.20 6.00 6.97
CA GLN A 79 -5.89 5.68 8.21
C GLN A 79 -6.05 4.17 8.38
N LEU A 80 -6.31 3.45 7.29
CA LEU A 80 -6.40 1.99 7.34
C LEU A 80 -5.06 1.34 7.70
N VAL A 81 -3.96 1.76 7.07
CA VAL A 81 -2.61 1.28 7.39
C VAL A 81 -2.24 1.62 8.82
N SER A 82 -2.61 2.82 9.31
CA SER A 82 -2.45 3.18 10.71
C SER A 82 -3.18 2.23 11.66
N GLN A 83 -4.41 1.81 11.33
CA GLN A 83 -5.16 0.83 12.12
C GLN A 83 -4.54 -0.57 12.09
N LEU A 84 -3.99 -0.99 10.95
CA LEU A 84 -3.30 -2.26 10.79
C LEU A 84 -1.97 -2.31 11.56
N CYS A 85 -1.27 -1.17 11.67
CA CYS A 85 0.03 -1.07 12.33
C CYS A 85 -0.04 -0.74 13.83
N ARG A 86 -1.23 -0.67 14.44
CA ARG A 86 -1.35 -0.36 15.88
C ARG A 86 -0.75 -1.47 16.74
N SER A 87 -0.04 -1.08 17.81
CA SER A 87 0.51 -2.05 18.78
C SER A 87 -0.55 -2.72 19.65
N VAL A 88 -1.71 -2.07 19.84
CA VAL A 88 -2.81 -2.57 20.66
C VAL A 88 -4.04 -2.72 19.78
N SER A 89 -4.63 -3.92 19.77
CA SER A 89 -5.82 -4.26 19.00
C SER A 89 -5.73 -3.78 17.53
N PRO A 90 -4.71 -4.24 16.76
CA PRO A 90 -4.63 -3.92 15.36
C PRO A 90 -5.86 -4.45 14.63
N ARG A 91 -6.29 -3.71 13.60
CA ARG A 91 -7.20 -4.27 12.61
C ARG A 91 -6.58 -5.52 12.00
N ILE A 92 -7.38 -6.54 11.73
CA ILE A 92 -6.91 -7.75 11.06
C ILE A 92 -7.19 -7.70 9.56
N TRP A 93 -6.34 -8.35 8.78
CA TRP A 93 -6.43 -8.31 7.33
C TRP A 93 -7.75 -8.89 6.77
N SER A 94 -8.30 -9.92 7.41
CA SER A 94 -9.58 -10.51 7.00
C SER A 94 -10.76 -9.52 7.06
N GLU A 95 -10.74 -8.57 8.00
CA GLU A 95 -11.73 -7.49 8.05
C GLU A 95 -11.58 -6.54 6.87
N VAL A 96 -10.33 -6.26 6.46
CA VAL A 96 -10.04 -5.41 5.29
C VAL A 96 -10.59 -6.06 4.02
N GLN A 97 -10.37 -7.35 3.84
CA GLN A 97 -10.87 -8.10 2.69
C GLN A 97 -12.40 -8.15 2.63
N ALA A 98 -13.09 -8.09 3.78
CA ALA A 98 -14.54 -8.03 3.83
C ALA A 98 -15.10 -6.64 3.49
N MET A 99 -14.33 -5.58 3.72
CA MET A 99 -14.77 -4.19 3.51
C MET A 99 -14.46 -3.65 2.11
N TYR A 100 -13.37 -4.10 1.49
CA TYR A 100 -12.89 -3.53 0.24
C TYR A 100 -12.88 -4.57 -0.89
N PRO A 101 -13.14 -4.16 -2.15
CA PRO A 101 -13.14 -5.07 -3.28
C PRO A 101 -11.73 -5.66 -3.48
N MET A 102 -11.64 -6.99 -3.50
CA MET A 102 -10.42 -7.69 -3.87
C MET A 102 -10.06 -7.36 -5.32
N GLN A 103 -8.77 -7.14 -5.55
CA GLN A 103 -8.23 -6.93 -6.88
C GLN A 103 -7.50 -8.19 -7.32
N GLN A 104 -7.77 -8.68 -8.54
CA GLN A 104 -6.98 -9.77 -9.10
C GLN A 104 -5.54 -9.31 -9.36
N GLN A 105 -4.58 -10.19 -9.10
CA GLN A 105 -3.17 -9.95 -9.36
C GLN A 105 -2.99 -9.71 -10.86
N LEU A 106 -2.54 -8.52 -11.24
CA LEU A 106 -2.23 -8.21 -12.65
C LEU A 106 -1.11 -9.17 -13.09
N GLN A 107 -1.39 -10.04 -14.07
CA GLN A 107 -0.40 -10.92 -14.71
C GLN A 107 0.61 -10.12 -15.53
#